data_AF-D8F1S3-F1
#
_entry.id   AF-D8F1S3-F1
#
_cell.length_a   1.000
_cell.length_b   1.000
_cell.length_c   1.000
_cell.angle_alpha   90.00
_cell.angle_beta   90.00
_cell.angle_gamma   90.00
#
_symmetry.space_group_name_H-M   'P 1'
#
loop_
_entity.id
_entity.type
_entity.pdbx_description
1 polymer ?
#
loop_
_entity_poly.entity_id
_entity_poly.type
_entity_poly.pdbx_seq_one_letter_code
_entity_poly.pdbx_strand_id
1 'polypeptide(L)' 'EQLLVGNDAVLDAYVAELKKRSHGRGVVKLRRLLHLQRTYPGEPFLKAVRQALKYRLFDLSRLENIILDYTAGDFFDLS' A
#
# COMPACT_ATOMS: atom_id res chain seq x y z
N GLU A 1 10.19 -0.44 12.05
CA GLU A 1 8.74 -0.19 11.79
C GLU A 1 8.35 1.29 11.81
N GLN A 2 9.22 2.20 12.28
CA GLN A 2 8.93 3.63 12.46
C GLN A 2 8.78 4.47 11.18
N LEU A 3 8.99 3.90 9.98
CA LEU A 3 8.98 4.65 8.71
C LEU A 3 7.63 4.67 7.99
N LEU A 4 6.64 3.90 8.47
CA LEU A 4 5.33 3.79 7.82
C LEU A 4 4.22 4.54 8.54
N VAL A 5 4.42 4.94 9.79
CA VAL A 5 3.35 5.47 10.65
C VAL A 5 3.58 6.96 10.93
N GLY A 6 2.54 7.79 10.74
CA GLY A 6 2.54 9.21 11.12
C GLY A 6 2.59 10.23 9.98
N ASN A 7 2.64 9.80 8.72
CA ASN A 7 2.65 10.69 7.55
C ASN A 7 1.31 10.75 6.79
N ASP A 8 0.47 9.71 6.87
CA ASP A 8 -0.83 9.64 6.18
C ASP A 8 -1.80 8.73 6.94
N ALA A 9 -2.96 9.26 7.32
CA ALA A 9 -3.94 8.55 8.15
C ALA A 9 -4.49 7.26 7.50
N VAL A 10 -4.54 7.19 6.17
CA VAL A 10 -4.99 6.01 5.43
C VAL A 10 -3.93 4.92 5.52
N LEU A 11 -2.66 5.29 5.35
CA LEU A 11 -1.54 4.36 5.47
C LEU A 11 -1.44 3.81 6.89
N ASP A 12 -1.61 4.65 7.91
CA ASP A 12 -1.60 4.27 9.32
C ASP A 12 -2.69 3.22 9.62
N ALA A 13 -3.92 3.48 9.17
CA ALA A 13 -5.04 2.55 9.33
C ALA A 13 -4.80 1.21 8.60
N TYR A 14 -4.23 1.27 7.40
CA TYR A 14 -3.88 0.06 6.64
C TYR A 14 -2.80 -0.77 7.34
N VAL A 15 -1.75 -0.13 7.86
CA VAL A 15 -0.68 -0.78 8.63
C VAL A 15 -1.24 -1.45 9.89
N ALA A 16 -2.12 -0.77 10.62
CA ALA A 16 -2.74 -1.31 11.83
C ALA A 16 -3.54 -2.60 11.52
N GLU A 17 -4.36 -2.59 10.47
CA GLU A 17 -5.15 -3.77 10.07
C GLU A 17 -4.27 -4.89 9.50
N LEU A 18 -3.22 -4.56 8.74
CA LEU A 18 -2.25 -5.52 8.23
C LEU A 18 -1.51 -6.24 9.36
N LYS A 19 -1.13 -5.51 10.43
CA LYS A 19 -0.51 -6.08 11.63
C LYS A 19 -1.43 -7.06 12.34
N LYS A 20 -2.69 -6.67 12.61
CA LYS A 20 -3.69 -7.52 13.28
C LYS A 20 -3.89 -8.86 12.57
N ARG A 21 -3.81 -8.88 11.24
CA ARG A 21 -4.08 -10.07 10.40
C ARG A 21 -2.87 -10.96 10.17
N SER A 22 -1.68 -10.54 10.59
CA SER A 22 -0.43 -11.21 10.26
C SER A 22 0.15 -11.91 11.49
N HIS A 23 -0.53 -12.95 11.99
CA HIS A 23 -0.08 -13.80 13.11
C HIS A 23 1.36 -14.33 12.86
N GLY A 24 2.38 -13.66 13.43
CA GLY A 24 3.80 -14.02 13.31
C GLY A 24 4.52 -13.60 12.01
N ARG A 25 3.81 -13.33 10.91
CA ARG A 25 4.41 -12.88 9.63
C ARG A 25 4.29 -11.37 9.34
N GLY A 26 3.85 -10.59 10.33
CA GLY A 26 3.63 -9.14 10.18
C GLY A 26 4.86 -8.37 9.70
N VAL A 27 6.04 -8.70 10.22
CA VAL A 27 7.29 -8.01 9.86
C VAL A 27 7.65 -8.20 8.37
N VAL A 28 7.37 -9.36 7.78
CA VAL A 28 7.63 -9.61 6.35
C VAL A 28 6.67 -8.79 5.48
N LYS A 29 5.38 -8.79 5.83
CA LYS A 29 4.38 -7.99 5.10
C LYS A 29 4.66 -6.49 5.20
N LEU A 30 5.06 -6.00 6.37
CA LEU A 30 5.41 -4.58 6.55
C LEU A 30 6.68 -4.19 5.78
N ARG A 31 7.68 -5.06 5.74
CA ARG A 31 8.87 -4.85 4.88
C ARG A 31 8.48 -4.80 3.40
N ARG A 32 7.58 -5.67 2.95
CA ARG A 32 7.08 -5.63 1.57
C ARG A 32 6.29 -4.36 1.30
N LEU A 33 5.44 -3.91 2.22
CA LEU A 33 4.70 -2.65 2.08
C LEU A 33 5.65 -1.44 1.99
N LEU A 34 6.69 -1.39 2.83
CA LEU A 34 7.72 -0.35 2.78
C LEU A 34 8.50 -0.37 1.46
N HIS A 35 8.75 -1.56 0.91
CA HIS A 35 9.35 -1.68 -0.42
C HIS A 35 8.43 -1.08 -1.49
N LEU A 36 7.14 -1.41 -1.51
CA LEU A 36 6.18 -0.81 -2.46
C LEU A 36 6.13 0.72 -2.35
N GLN A 37 6.11 1.27 -1.13
CA GLN A 37 6.10 2.72 -0.90
C GLN A 37 7.34 3.42 -1.49
N ARG A 38 8.49 2.75 -1.50
CA ARG A 38 9.76 3.30 -2.03
C ARG A 38 9.92 3.08 -3.53
N THR A 39 9.30 2.03 -4.07
CA THR A 39 9.41 1.66 -5.49
C THR A 39 8.48 2.47 -6.37
N TYR A 40 7.29 2.81 -5.87
CA TYR A 40 6.25 3.45 -6.68
C TYR A 40 6.05 4.92 -6.32
N PRO A 41 5.53 5.74 -7.27
CA PRO A 41 5.19 7.12 -6.97
C PRO A 41 4.17 7.22 -5.83
N GLY A 42 4.31 8.23 -4.98
CA GLY A 42 3.55 8.35 -3.73
C GLY A 42 2.03 8.42 -3.93
N GLU A 43 1.57 9.13 -4.98
CA GLU A 43 0.13 9.27 -5.25
C GLU A 43 -0.54 7.96 -5.71
N PRO A 44 -0.06 7.24 -6.75
CA PRO A 44 -0.53 5.90 -7.11
C PRO A 44 -0.51 4.92 -5.93
N PHE A 45 0.56 4.95 -5.13
CA PHE A 45 0.68 4.14 -3.93
C PHE A 45 -0.44 4.45 -2.92
N LEU A 46 -0.65 5.71 -2.57
CA LEU A 46 -1.69 6.10 -1.61
C LEU A 46 -3.10 5.86 -2.13
N LYS A 47 -3.35 6.06 -3.43
CA LYS A 47 -4.62 5.69 -4.09
C LYS A 47 -4.90 4.20 -3.94
N ALA A 48 -3.91 3.35 -4.22
CA ALA A 48 -4.02 1.90 -4.07
C ALA A 48 -4.24 1.47 -2.61
N VAL A 49 -3.51 2.06 -1.66
CA VAL A 49 -3.68 1.78 -0.23
C VAL A 49 -5.08 2.17 0.25
N ARG A 50 -5.61 3.32 -0.18
CA ARG A 50 -6.98 3.76 0.12
C ARG A 50 -8.02 2.78 -0.41
N GLN A 51 -7.85 2.35 -1.66
CA GLN A 51 -8.72 1.37 -2.30
C GLN A 51 -8.65 0.02 -1.56
N ALA A 52 -7.45 -0.48 -1.28
CA ALA A 52 -7.25 -1.74 -0.57
C ALA A 52 -7.86 -1.70 0.84
N LEU A 53 -7.70 -0.58 1.57
CA LEU A 53 -8.32 -0.40 2.87
C LEU A 53 -9.85 -0.43 2.81
N LYS A 54 -10.45 0.28 1.84
CA LYS A 54 -11.91 0.32 1.61
C LYS A 54 -12.48 -1.08 1.37
N TYR A 55 -11.79 -1.90 0.58
CA TYR A 55 -12.22 -3.27 0.27
C TYR A 55 -11.65 -4.34 1.21
N ARG A 56 -11.00 -3.94 2.31
CA ARG A 56 -10.39 -4.85 3.30
C ARG A 56 -9.41 -5.86 2.66
N LEU A 57 -8.70 -5.43 1.62
CA LEU A 57 -7.72 -6.21 0.89
C LEU A 57 -6.35 -6.10 1.58
N PHE A 58 -5.76 -7.23 1.99
CA PHE A 58 -4.46 -7.28 2.68
C PHE A 58 -3.47 -8.27 2.03
N ASP A 59 -3.75 -8.62 0.78
CA ASP A 59 -2.83 -9.30 -0.12
C ASP A 59 -1.95 -8.24 -0.80
N LEU A 60 -0.63 -8.30 -0.55
CA LEU A 60 0.29 -7.29 -1.05
C LEU A 60 0.65 -7.46 -2.52
N SER A 61 0.50 -8.65 -3.09
CA SER A 61 0.65 -8.86 -4.53
C SER A 61 -0.52 -8.22 -5.28
N ARG A 62 -1.74 -8.36 -4.74
CA ARG A 62 -2.91 -7.68 -5.31
C ARG A 62 -2.84 -6.16 -5.14
N LEU A 63 -2.32 -5.67 -4.02
CA LEU A 63 -2.06 -4.24 -3.83
C LEU A 63 -1.08 -3.71 -4.89
N GLU A 64 0.01 -4.43 -5.15
CA GLU A 64 1.01 -4.05 -6.16
C GLU A 64 0.43 -3.96 -7.57
N ASN A 65 -0.45 -4.90 -7.96
CA ASN A 65 -1.16 -4.80 -9.24
C ASN A 65 -2.01 -3.53 -9.34
N ILE A 66 -2.73 -3.15 -8.29
CA ILE A 66 -3.53 -1.91 -8.27
C ILE A 66 -2.62 -0.67 -8.39
N ILE A 67 -1.45 -0.69 -7.76
CA ILE A 67 -0.47 0.41 -7.90
C ILE A 67 0.00 0.52 -9.36
N LEU A 68 0.28 -0.62 -10.01
CA LEU A 68 0.67 -0.67 -11.41
C LEU A 68 -0.45 -0.17 -12.33
N ASP A 69 -1.70 -0.53 -12.07
CA ASP A 69 -2.85 -0.06 -12.86
C ASP A 69 -2.99 1.48 -12.78
N TYR A 70 -2.84 2.06 -11.58
CA TYR A 70 -2.85 3.51 -11.41
C TYR A 70 -1.63 4.17 -12.05
N THR A 71 -0.45 3.56 -11.92
CA THR A 71 0.77 4.09 -12.52
C THR A 71 0.66 4.06 -14.05
N ALA A 72 0.19 2.96 -14.64
CA ALA A 72 -0.02 2.89 -16.09
C ALA A 72 -1.07 3.93 -16.53
N GLY A 73 -2.21 4.02 -15.85
CA GLY A 73 -3.23 5.03 -16.14
C GLY A 73 -2.68 6.46 -16.10
N ASP A 74 -1.96 6.82 -15.04
CA ASP A 74 -1.40 8.17 -14.85
C ASP A 74 -0.25 8.47 -15.85
N PHE A 75 0.51 7.46 -16.31
CA PHE A 75 1.62 7.65 -17.27
C PHE A 75 1.18 7.68 -18.74
N PHE A 76 0.03 7.07 -19.07
CA PHE A 76 -0.51 7.06 -20.44
C PHE A 76 -1.63 8.09 -20.65
N ASP A 77 -1.99 8.88 -19.63
CA ASP A 77 -2.91 10.01 -19.77
C ASP A 77 -2.20 11.16 -20.52
N LEU A 78 -2.21 11.08 -21.86
CA LEU A 78 -1.69 12.09 -22.79
C LEU A 78 -2.72 13.23 -23.04
N SER A 79 -3.64 13.48 -22.10
CA SER A 79 -4.72 14.46 -22.25
C SER A 79 -4.25 15.91 -22.16
#